data_AF-A0A9Q0YZ65-F1
#
_entry.id   AF-A0A9Q0YZ65-F1
#
_cell.length_a   1.000
_cell.length_b   1.000
_cell.length_c   1.000
_cell.angle_alpha   90.00
_cell.angle_beta   90.00
_cell.angle_gamma   90.00
#
_symmetry.space_group_name_H-M   'P 1'
#
loop_
_entity.id
_entity.type
_entity.pdbx_description
1 polymer ?
#
loop_
_entity_poly.entity_id
_entity_poly.type
_entity_poly.pdbx_seq_one_letter_code
_entity_poly.pdbx_strand_id
1 'polypeptide(L)'
;ILLRKLAGDRSLSGITHVIVDEVHERSLLGDFLLIVLKNLIEKQSSQDTPKLKVILMSATVDSNLFSSYFGQCPVLTAEGRTHPVTNYFLEDIYECINYNLASDAPAALRYETSAINKSGPVDNHRGKKNLVLSAWGDDSQLSEEFINPHYVSTSYQTYSEQTQKNLKRLNEDVIDYDLLEDLICYVDETCGEGAILIFLPGVSEIYMLLDRLVASYRFGGPSSDWVLPLHSSIATKDQKKGVSMAS
;
A
#
# COMPACT_ATOMS: atom_id res chain seq x y z
N ILE A 1 -0.26 -19.24 16.83
CA ILE A 1 -0.63 -20.61 17.31
C ILE A 1 0.60 -21.38 17.81
N LEU A 2 1.65 -21.51 17.00
CA LEU A 2 2.85 -22.29 17.35
C LEU A 2 3.53 -21.84 18.67
N LEU A 3 3.69 -20.53 18.90
CA LEU A 3 4.21 -20.01 20.18
C LEU A 3 3.39 -20.47 21.41
N ARG A 4 2.06 -20.57 21.27
CA ARG A 4 1.20 -21.09 22.34
C ARG A 4 1.43 -22.58 22.57
N LYS A 5 1.66 -23.35 21.50
CA LYS A 5 2.01 -24.78 21.59
C LYS A 5 3.36 -24.97 22.31
N LEU A 6 4.36 -24.15 21.97
CA LEU A 6 5.68 -24.12 22.62
C LEU A 6 5.63 -23.74 24.11
N ALA A 7 4.66 -22.92 24.51
CA ALA A 7 4.46 -22.58 25.92
C ALA A 7 3.98 -23.79 26.76
N GLY A 8 3.14 -24.66 26.18
CA GLY A 8 2.65 -25.88 26.83
C GLY A 8 3.60 -27.08 26.69
N ASP A 9 4.15 -27.28 25.49
CA ASP A 9 5.09 -28.34 25.16
C ASP A 9 6.36 -27.74 24.56
N ARG A 10 7.40 -27.63 25.39
CA ARG A 10 8.68 -27.03 25.03
C ARG A 10 9.54 -27.90 24.11
N SER A 11 9.23 -29.19 23.96
CA SER A 11 9.98 -30.09 23.07
C SER A 11 9.29 -30.32 21.73
N LEU A 12 8.08 -29.80 21.54
CA LEU A 12 7.24 -30.06 20.36
C LEU A 12 7.11 -31.57 20.08
N SER A 13 6.81 -32.34 21.11
CA SER A 13 6.65 -33.79 21.04
C SER A 13 5.68 -34.21 19.92
N GLY A 14 6.09 -35.17 19.12
CA GLY A 14 5.34 -35.65 17.94
C GLY A 14 5.44 -34.78 16.69
N ILE A 15 6.13 -33.63 16.72
CA ILE A 15 6.41 -32.81 15.53
C ILE A 15 7.82 -33.11 15.03
N THR A 16 7.94 -33.46 13.76
CA THR A 16 9.25 -33.73 13.12
C THR A 16 9.78 -32.53 12.33
N HIS A 17 8.88 -31.71 11.77
CA HIS A 17 9.23 -30.57 10.94
C HIS A 17 8.38 -29.35 11.31
N VAL A 18 9.03 -28.18 11.37
CA VAL A 18 8.37 -26.87 11.47
C VAL A 18 8.76 -26.08 10.24
N ILE A 19 7.77 -25.56 9.52
CA ILE A 19 7.96 -24.65 8.41
C ILE A 19 7.51 -23.27 8.87
N VAL A 20 8.40 -22.29 8.76
CA VAL A 20 8.10 -20.88 9.03
C VAL A 20 8.09 -20.16 7.69
N ASP A 21 6.91 -19.75 7.27
CA ASP A 21 6.70 -19.02 6.02
C ASP A 21 6.81 -17.51 6.23
N GLU A 22 7.06 -16.79 5.14
CA GLU A 22 7.12 -15.32 5.10
C GLU A 22 8.02 -14.68 6.16
N VAL A 23 9.18 -15.30 6.43
CA VAL A 23 10.13 -14.78 7.43
C VAL A 23 10.64 -13.37 7.10
N HIS A 24 10.53 -12.98 5.83
CA HIS A 24 10.92 -11.66 5.34
C HIS A 24 10.00 -10.52 5.80
N GLU A 25 8.79 -10.81 6.30
CA GLU A 25 7.90 -9.78 6.87
C GLU A 25 8.40 -9.24 8.21
N ARG A 26 9.40 -9.89 8.83
CA ARG A 26 10.06 -9.43 10.08
C ARG A 26 9.08 -9.10 11.22
N SER A 27 7.98 -9.85 11.32
CA SER A 27 6.99 -9.63 12.37
C SER A 27 7.57 -9.92 13.77
N LEU A 28 7.17 -9.16 14.79
CA LEU A 28 7.65 -9.33 16.17
C LEU A 28 7.49 -10.77 16.68
N LEU A 29 6.33 -11.38 16.42
CA LEU A 29 6.06 -12.76 16.82
C LEU A 29 6.84 -13.77 15.98
N GLY A 30 7.08 -13.48 14.70
CA GLY A 30 7.93 -14.28 13.82
C GLY A 30 9.38 -14.29 14.32
N ASP A 31 9.96 -13.12 14.55
CA ASP A 31 11.32 -12.99 15.08
C ASP A 31 11.47 -13.68 16.45
N PHE A 32 10.51 -13.49 17.35
CA PHE A 32 10.52 -14.19 18.64
C PHE A 32 10.43 -15.71 18.47
N LEU A 33 9.60 -16.19 17.54
CA LEU A 33 9.51 -17.61 17.21
C LEU A 33 10.85 -18.15 16.69
N LEU A 34 11.56 -17.42 15.83
CA LEU A 34 12.87 -17.83 15.32
C LEU A 34 13.91 -17.97 16.43
N ILE A 35 13.91 -17.06 17.42
CA ILE A 35 14.77 -17.17 18.61
C ILE A 35 14.47 -18.45 19.39
N VAL A 36 13.19 -18.73 19.64
CA VAL A 36 12.78 -19.93 20.39
C VAL A 36 13.15 -21.21 19.63
N LEU A 37 12.93 -21.24 18.31
CA LEU A 37 13.27 -22.39 17.47
C LEU A 37 14.79 -22.64 17.43
N LYS A 38 15.62 -21.60 17.28
CA LYS A 38 17.08 -21.73 17.33
C LYS A 38 17.55 -22.35 18.64
N ASN A 39 17.08 -21.82 19.77
CA ASN A 39 17.42 -22.35 21.10
C ASN A 39 16.98 -23.82 21.28
N LEU A 40 15.83 -24.18 20.70
CA LEU A 40 15.33 -25.55 20.75
C LEU A 40 16.21 -26.50 19.93
N ILE A 41 16.62 -26.12 18.72
CA ILE A 41 17.53 -26.91 17.87
C ILE A 41 18.89 -27.11 18.56
N GLU A 42 19.46 -26.05 19.14
CA GLU A 42 20.73 -26.11 19.86
C GLU A 42 20.64 -27.05 21.07
N LYS A 43 19.55 -26.97 21.84
CA LYS A 43 19.34 -27.84 22.99
C LYS A 43 19.17 -29.31 22.58
N GLN A 44 18.39 -29.59 21.54
CA GLN A 44 18.17 -30.94 21.02
C GLN A 44 19.43 -31.54 20.37
N SER A 45 20.36 -30.71 19.91
CA SER A 45 21.63 -31.19 19.33
C SER A 45 22.50 -31.94 20.36
N SER A 46 22.28 -31.71 21.65
CA SER A 46 23.00 -32.36 22.77
C SER A 46 22.36 -33.66 23.29
N GLN A 47 21.16 -34.02 22.80
CA GLN A 47 20.37 -35.16 23.28
C GLN A 47 20.21 -36.23 22.21
N ASP A 48 20.12 -37.50 22.61
CA ASP A 48 19.90 -38.67 21.71
C ASP A 48 18.43 -38.81 21.29
N THR A 49 17.74 -37.68 21.10
CA THR A 49 16.34 -37.59 20.69
C THR A 49 16.23 -37.26 19.20
N PRO A 50 15.16 -37.68 18.51
CA PRO A 50 14.95 -37.31 17.12
C PRO A 50 14.95 -35.79 16.95
N LYS A 51 15.82 -35.29 16.09
CA LYS A 51 16.06 -33.85 15.89
C LYS A 51 14.90 -33.21 15.13
N LEU A 52 14.36 -32.11 15.67
CA LEU A 52 13.42 -31.25 14.95
C LEU A 52 14.10 -30.66 13.72
N LYS A 53 13.42 -30.66 12.57
CA LYS A 53 13.85 -29.92 11.39
C LYS A 53 13.07 -28.62 11.26
N VAL A 54 13.78 -27.52 11.01
CA VAL A 54 13.16 -26.22 10.77
C VAL A 54 13.48 -25.78 9.35
N ILE A 55 12.45 -25.39 8.61
CA ILE A 55 12.53 -24.87 7.25
C ILE A 55 12.02 -23.44 7.28
N LEU A 56 12.81 -22.51 6.75
CA LEU A 56 12.44 -21.12 6.62
C LEU A 56 12.14 -20.84 5.15
N MET A 57 10.99 -20.22 4.87
CA MET A 57 10.58 -19.83 3.52
C MET A 57 10.48 -18.30 3.45
N SER A 58 11.03 -17.74 2.38
CA SER A 58 11.11 -16.29 2.13
C SER A 58 10.95 -16.03 0.64
N ALA A 59 10.14 -15.03 0.28
CA ALA A 59 10.00 -14.56 -1.10
C ALA A 59 11.13 -13.61 -1.53
N THR A 60 11.91 -13.05 -0.60
CA THR A 60 12.94 -12.03 -0.90
C THR A 60 14.36 -12.61 -0.89
N VAL A 61 15.26 -11.89 -1.57
CA VAL A 61 16.66 -12.28 -1.85
C VAL A 61 17.55 -12.25 -0.60
N ASP A 62 17.15 -11.60 0.51
CA ASP A 62 17.98 -11.55 1.73
C ASP A 62 17.91 -12.84 2.58
N SER A 63 18.19 -13.97 1.94
CA SER A 63 18.35 -15.28 2.59
C SER A 63 19.61 -15.37 3.44
N ASN A 64 20.59 -14.49 3.19
CA ASN A 64 21.89 -14.50 3.85
C ASN A 64 21.79 -14.14 5.34
N LEU A 65 20.92 -13.19 5.68
CA LEU A 65 20.65 -12.81 7.07
C LEU A 65 20.18 -14.03 7.89
N PHE A 66 19.18 -14.75 7.39
CA PHE A 66 18.62 -15.91 8.07
C PHE A 66 19.60 -17.09 8.10
N SER A 67 20.29 -17.35 7.01
CA SER A 67 21.33 -18.38 6.96
C SER A 67 22.41 -18.13 8.01
N SER A 68 22.91 -16.90 8.09
CA SER A 68 23.91 -16.51 9.08
C SER A 68 23.42 -16.64 10.51
N TYR A 69 22.17 -16.23 10.78
CA TYR A 69 21.57 -16.36 12.10
C TYR A 69 21.44 -17.82 12.56
N PHE A 70 21.11 -18.73 11.64
CA PHE A 70 21.02 -20.17 11.90
C PHE A 70 22.35 -20.94 11.67
N GLY A 71 23.48 -20.24 11.71
CA GLY A 71 24.81 -20.87 11.68
C GLY A 71 25.25 -21.32 10.29
N GLN A 72 25.03 -20.49 9.27
CA GLN A 72 25.32 -20.77 7.85
C GLN A 72 24.53 -21.97 7.33
N CYS A 73 23.23 -22.02 7.63
CA CYS A 73 22.40 -23.12 7.16
C CYS A 73 22.26 -23.12 5.63
N PRO A 74 22.06 -24.30 4.99
CA PRO A 74 21.89 -24.38 3.55
C PRO A 74 20.74 -23.49 3.05
N VAL A 75 20.98 -22.79 1.95
CA VAL A 75 19.98 -21.97 1.25
C VAL A 75 19.65 -22.66 -0.07
N LEU A 76 18.36 -22.87 -0.31
CA LEU A 76 17.84 -23.37 -1.57
C LEU A 76 17.07 -22.25 -2.25
N THR A 77 17.48 -21.88 -3.46
CA THR A 77 16.78 -20.88 -4.27
C THR A 77 15.88 -21.61 -5.26
N ALA A 78 14.57 -21.37 -5.18
CA ALA A 78 13.64 -21.79 -6.21
C ALA A 78 13.54 -20.69 -7.26
N GLU A 79 13.90 -20.99 -8.51
CA GLU A 79 13.74 -20.04 -9.61
C GLU A 79 12.24 -19.91 -9.94
N GLY A 80 11.67 -18.75 -9.61
CA GLY A 80 10.34 -18.37 -10.08
C GLY A 80 10.38 -17.99 -11.56
N ARG A 81 9.30 -18.30 -12.29
CA ARG A 81 9.07 -17.69 -13.61
C ARG A 81 8.25 -16.43 -13.38
N THR A 82 8.86 -15.27 -13.63
CA THR A 82 8.12 -14.01 -13.73
C THR A 82 7.85 -13.73 -15.21
N HIS A 83 6.66 -13.24 -15.50
CA HIS A 83 6.40 -12.60 -16.79
C HIS A 83 6.98 -11.19 -16.74
N PRO A 84 7.49 -10.63 -17.86
CA PRO A 84 7.95 -9.25 -17.88
C PRO A 84 6.80 -8.32 -17.52
N VAL A 85 7.03 -7.43 -16.55
CA VAL A 85 6.08 -6.41 -16.12
C VAL A 85 6.62 -5.04 -16.51
N THR A 86 5.82 -4.27 -17.25
CA THR A 86 6.13 -2.88 -17.59
C THR A 86 5.72 -1.98 -16.43
N ASN A 87 6.60 -1.10 -16.00
CA ASN A 87 6.33 -0.14 -14.94
C ASN A 87 6.06 1.25 -15.55
N TYR A 88 5.06 1.92 -15.01
CA TYR A 88 4.72 3.30 -15.33
C TYR A 88 4.75 4.12 -14.04
N PHE A 89 5.36 5.31 -14.09
CA PHE A 89 5.37 6.28 -13.00
C PHE A 89 4.25 7.31 -13.20
N LEU A 90 4.03 8.18 -12.20
CA LEU A 90 2.91 9.12 -12.19
C LEU A 90 2.91 10.04 -13.41
N GLU A 91 4.10 10.52 -13.80
CA GLU A 91 4.31 11.34 -14.98
C GLU A 91 3.92 10.62 -16.28
N ASP A 92 4.18 9.31 -16.38
CA ASP A 92 3.77 8.51 -17.52
C ASP A 92 2.24 8.37 -17.56
N ILE A 93 1.62 8.16 -16.40
CA ILE A 93 0.16 8.04 -16.28
C ILE A 93 -0.54 9.34 -16.68
N TYR A 94 -0.07 10.49 -16.19
CA TYR A 94 -0.59 11.79 -16.58
C TYR A 94 -0.52 12.01 -18.10
N GLU A 95 0.56 11.58 -18.74
CA GLU A 95 0.72 11.71 -20.17
C GLU A 95 -0.19 10.74 -20.94
N CYS A 96 -0.27 9.47 -20.51
CA CYS A 96 -1.05 8.43 -21.18
C CYS A 96 -2.54 8.74 -21.22
N ILE A 97 -3.10 9.25 -20.12
CA ILE A 97 -4.53 9.55 -20.02
C ILE A 97 -4.84 11.03 -20.25
N ASN A 98 -3.83 11.84 -20.56
CA ASN A 98 -3.92 13.30 -20.69
C ASN A 98 -4.63 13.95 -19.48
N TYR A 99 -4.21 13.55 -18.28
CA TYR A 99 -4.84 13.96 -17.04
C TYR A 99 -4.63 15.45 -16.75
N ASN A 100 -5.65 16.13 -16.24
CA ASN A 100 -5.55 17.50 -15.78
C ASN A 100 -5.95 17.58 -14.30
N LEU A 101 -4.95 17.78 -13.43
CA LEU A 101 -5.18 17.94 -12.00
C LEU A 101 -5.99 19.23 -11.75
N ALA A 102 -7.24 19.05 -11.31
CA ALA A 102 -8.13 20.17 -11.05
C ALA A 102 -7.57 21.07 -9.94
N SER A 103 -7.74 22.39 -10.09
CA SER A 103 -7.11 23.34 -9.17
C SER A 103 -7.72 23.34 -7.77
N ASP A 104 -8.95 22.88 -7.66
CA ASP A 104 -9.70 22.69 -6.42
C ASP A 104 -9.61 21.26 -5.88
N ALA A 105 -8.96 20.34 -6.59
CA ALA A 105 -8.76 18.96 -6.16
C ALA A 105 -8.02 18.90 -4.81
N PRO A 106 -8.35 17.93 -3.93
CA PRO A 106 -7.63 17.74 -2.67
C PRO A 106 -6.13 17.44 -2.86
N ALA A 107 -5.77 16.79 -3.96
CA ALA A 107 -4.39 16.46 -4.31
C ALA A 107 -3.62 17.63 -4.96
N ALA A 108 -4.27 18.78 -5.19
CA ALA A 108 -3.59 19.99 -5.63
C ALA A 108 -3.15 20.83 -4.42
N LEU A 109 -1.89 21.27 -4.41
CA LEU A 109 -1.40 22.27 -3.49
C LEU A 109 -2.24 23.54 -3.65
N ARG A 110 -2.94 23.90 -2.58
CA ARG A 110 -3.78 25.10 -2.52
C ARG A 110 -2.98 26.28 -2.05
N TYR A 111 -3.30 27.44 -2.61
CA TYR A 111 -2.95 28.71 -2.01
C TYR A 111 -3.76 28.87 -0.73
N GLU A 112 -3.13 28.69 0.44
CA GLU A 112 -3.72 29.22 1.66
C GLU A 112 -3.68 30.74 1.56
N THR A 113 -4.79 31.39 1.20
CA THR A 113 -5.02 32.77 1.61
C THR A 113 -5.01 32.76 3.13
N SER A 114 -3.84 33.05 3.70
CA SER A 114 -3.65 33.23 5.13
C SER A 114 -4.74 34.17 5.65
N ALA A 115 -5.66 33.62 6.46
CA ALA A 115 -6.52 34.43 7.28
C ALA A 115 -5.63 35.36 8.11
N ILE A 116 -5.71 36.66 7.83
CA ILE A 116 -5.15 37.69 8.68
C ILE A 116 -5.64 37.40 10.09
N ASN A 117 -4.70 37.10 10.99
CA ASN A 117 -4.90 37.08 12.43
C ASN A 117 -5.55 38.39 12.87
N LYS A 118 -6.88 38.41 13.00
CA LYS A 118 -7.53 39.25 14.01
C LYS A 118 -7.54 38.45 15.30
N SER A 119 -6.55 38.75 16.12
CA SER A 119 -6.49 38.44 17.54
C SER A 119 -7.80 38.86 18.22
N GLY A 120 -8.56 37.87 18.68
CA GLY A 120 -9.65 38.00 19.62
C GLY A 120 -9.75 36.68 20.40
N PRO A 121 -9.82 36.70 21.74
CA PRO A 121 -9.78 35.47 22.52
C PRO A 121 -11.14 34.79 22.40
N VAL A 122 -11.19 33.62 21.76
CA VAL A 122 -12.38 32.77 21.80
C VAL A 122 -11.98 31.43 22.40
N ASP A 123 -12.47 31.26 23.62
CA ASP A 123 -12.31 30.10 24.47
C ASP A 123 -13.02 28.87 23.88
N ASN A 124 -12.62 27.72 24.41
CA ASN A 124 -12.83 26.36 23.94
C ASN A 124 -14.27 25.96 23.55
N HIS A 125 -14.36 25.02 22.58
CA HIS A 125 -15.04 23.71 22.64
C HIS A 125 -15.72 23.33 21.31
N ARG A 126 -15.29 22.18 20.77
CA ARG A 126 -16.11 21.20 20.04
C ARG A 126 -16.55 21.55 18.60
N GLY A 127 -15.92 20.85 17.64
CA GLY A 127 -16.48 20.53 16.31
C GLY A 127 -16.35 21.64 15.26
N LYS A 128 -15.35 21.56 14.37
CA LYS A 128 -15.24 22.48 13.24
C LYS A 128 -15.99 21.92 12.02
N LYS A 129 -17.15 22.52 11.77
CA LYS A 129 -17.90 22.47 10.52
C LYS A 129 -17.33 23.49 9.53
N ASN A 130 -17.41 23.13 8.26
CA ASN A 130 -17.24 23.98 7.08
C ASN A 130 -17.96 25.33 7.24
N LEU A 131 -17.26 26.43 6.96
CA LEU A 131 -17.85 27.75 6.77
C LEU A 131 -17.29 28.35 5.48
N VAL A 132 -18.04 28.07 4.41
CA VAL A 132 -18.07 28.86 3.18
C VAL A 132 -18.63 30.23 3.53
N LEU A 133 -17.96 31.32 3.15
CA LEU A 133 -18.49 32.41 2.30
C LEU A 133 -17.54 33.61 2.32
N SER A 134 -17.39 34.22 1.14
CA SER A 134 -16.87 35.57 0.86
C SER A 134 -15.36 35.80 0.91
N ALA A 135 -14.78 36.10 -0.26
CA ALA A 135 -14.12 37.40 -0.49
C ALA A 135 -13.75 37.53 -1.98
N TRP A 136 -14.41 38.45 -2.67
CA TRP A 136 -13.93 39.04 -3.92
C TRP A 136 -12.96 40.18 -3.55
N GLY A 137 -11.74 40.19 -4.09
CA GLY A 137 -10.87 41.37 -4.00
C GLY A 137 -9.38 41.11 -4.13
N ASP A 138 -8.83 41.56 -5.26
CA ASP A 138 -7.47 42.08 -5.46
C ASP A 138 -6.29 41.07 -5.53
N ASP A 139 -6.18 40.41 -6.70
CA ASP A 139 -5.10 39.49 -7.12
C ASP A 139 -3.84 40.21 -7.64
N SER A 140 -3.23 41.14 -6.88
CA SER A 140 -2.09 41.90 -7.42
C SER A 140 -0.77 41.82 -6.67
N GLN A 141 -0.73 41.32 -5.43
CA GLN A 141 0.55 41.07 -4.75
C GLN A 141 0.35 39.98 -3.69
N LEU A 142 0.88 38.77 -3.93
CA LEU A 142 1.29 37.73 -2.97
C LEU A 142 1.10 36.34 -3.61
N SER A 143 2.17 35.69 -4.08
CA SER A 143 2.28 34.21 -4.00
C SER A 143 3.69 33.81 -4.38
N GLU A 144 4.53 33.47 -3.38
CA GLU A 144 5.49 32.41 -3.64
C GLU A 144 4.64 31.20 -4.08
N GLU A 145 4.76 30.79 -5.34
CA GLU A 145 4.03 29.62 -5.84
C GLU A 145 4.35 28.47 -4.87
N PHE A 146 3.34 27.88 -4.22
CA PHE A 146 3.53 26.66 -3.46
C PHE A 146 3.84 25.54 -4.46
N ILE A 147 5.13 25.39 -4.75
CA ILE A 147 5.68 24.37 -5.62
C ILE A 147 5.86 23.11 -4.79
N ASN A 148 5.48 21.96 -5.35
CA ASN A 148 5.80 20.68 -4.77
C ASN A 148 7.33 20.62 -4.48
N PRO A 149 7.76 20.47 -3.21
CA PRO A 149 9.17 20.48 -2.85
C PRO A 149 9.97 19.34 -3.51
N HIS A 150 9.29 18.29 -3.97
CA HIS A 150 9.90 17.16 -4.67
C HIS A 150 9.94 17.34 -6.20
N TYR A 151 9.37 18.43 -6.73
CA TYR A 151 9.39 18.69 -8.16
C TYR A 151 10.78 19.10 -8.66
N VAL A 152 11.36 18.27 -9.53
CA VAL A 152 12.65 18.53 -10.19
C VAL A 152 12.42 18.82 -11.67
N SER A 153 12.42 20.10 -12.04
CA SER A 153 12.16 20.56 -13.42
C SER A 153 12.99 19.84 -14.48
N THR A 154 14.28 19.56 -14.23
CA THR A 154 15.16 18.88 -15.19
C THR A 154 14.77 17.43 -15.47
N SER A 155 14.09 16.76 -14.53
CA SER A 155 13.67 15.37 -14.68
C SER A 155 12.46 15.21 -15.61
N TYR A 156 11.69 16.28 -15.82
CA TYR A 156 10.39 16.22 -16.50
C TYR A 156 10.31 17.01 -17.81
N GLN A 157 11.45 17.49 -18.34
CA GLN A 157 11.49 18.33 -19.55
C GLN A 157 10.97 17.64 -20.81
N THR A 158 10.95 16.30 -20.83
CA THR A 158 10.47 15.50 -21.96
C THR A 158 8.96 15.30 -21.96
N TYR A 159 8.28 15.59 -20.85
CA TYR A 159 6.82 15.45 -20.72
C TYR A 159 6.10 16.73 -21.14
N SER A 160 4.79 16.62 -21.42
CA SER A 160 3.98 17.77 -21.80
C SER A 160 3.95 18.87 -20.73
N GLU A 161 3.68 20.11 -21.15
CA GLU A 161 3.53 21.24 -20.22
C GLU A 161 2.42 21.00 -19.18
N GLN A 162 1.36 20.27 -19.56
CA GLN A 162 0.27 19.90 -18.66
C GLN A 162 0.75 18.92 -17.58
N THR A 163 1.47 17.87 -17.95
CA THR A 163 2.06 16.92 -17.01
C THR A 163 3.01 17.62 -16.04
N GLN A 164 3.90 18.47 -16.56
CA GLN A 164 4.81 19.28 -15.73
C GLN A 164 4.04 20.18 -14.75
N LYS A 165 2.95 20.82 -15.21
CA LYS A 165 2.10 21.67 -14.36
C LYS A 165 1.38 20.87 -13.27
N ASN A 166 0.89 19.67 -13.57
CA ASN A 166 0.27 18.79 -12.57
C ASN A 166 1.30 18.43 -11.49
N LEU A 167 2.48 17.95 -11.88
CA LEU A 167 3.54 17.54 -10.96
C LEU A 167 4.04 18.69 -10.08
N LYS A 168 4.18 19.90 -10.66
CA LYS A 168 4.58 21.12 -9.94
C LYS A 168 3.60 21.48 -8.81
N ARG A 169 2.32 21.15 -8.98
CA ARG A 169 1.23 21.52 -8.07
C ARG A 169 0.72 20.34 -7.24
N LEU A 170 1.34 19.17 -7.37
CA LEU A 170 0.89 17.96 -6.69
C LEU A 170 1.20 18.02 -5.20
N ASN A 171 0.21 17.65 -4.38
CA ASN A 171 0.40 17.30 -2.99
C ASN A 171 0.54 15.78 -2.88
N GLU A 172 1.78 15.30 -2.68
CA GLU A 172 2.08 13.87 -2.63
C GLU A 172 1.53 13.16 -1.39
N ASP A 173 1.12 13.91 -0.36
CA ASP A 173 0.53 13.35 0.87
C ASP A 173 -0.96 12.96 0.71
N VAL A 174 -1.58 13.31 -0.42
CA VAL A 174 -3.01 13.11 -0.66
C VAL A 174 -3.21 12.25 -1.90
N ILE A 175 -3.99 11.17 -1.73
CA ILE A 175 -4.39 10.30 -2.85
C ILE A 175 -5.39 11.05 -3.73
N ASP A 176 -5.08 11.13 -5.02
CA ASP A 176 -6.02 11.63 -6.04
C ASP A 176 -6.95 10.49 -6.51
N TYR A 177 -8.18 10.48 -5.98
CA TYR A 177 -9.17 9.46 -6.33
C TYR A 177 -9.80 9.68 -7.70
N ASP A 178 -9.77 10.91 -8.21
CA ASP A 178 -10.28 11.23 -9.55
C ASP A 178 -9.32 10.63 -10.59
N LEU A 179 -7.99 10.80 -10.37
CA LEU A 179 -6.96 10.11 -11.15
C LEU A 179 -7.11 8.59 -11.12
N LEU A 180 -7.36 7.99 -9.96
CA LEU A 180 -7.52 6.54 -9.84
C LEU A 180 -8.71 6.04 -10.66
N GLU A 181 -9.85 6.73 -10.63
CA GLU A 181 -11.01 6.37 -11.44
C GLU A 181 -10.74 6.44 -12.95
N ASP A 182 -10.13 7.54 -13.39
CA ASP A 182 -9.77 7.75 -14.79
C ASP A 182 -8.77 6.68 -15.26
N LEU A 183 -7.79 6.34 -14.41
CA LEU A 183 -6.83 5.28 -14.69
C LEU A 183 -7.48 3.90 -14.78
N ILE A 184 -8.39 3.56 -13.86
CA ILE A 184 -9.13 2.29 -13.90
C ILE A 184 -9.95 2.20 -15.19
N CYS A 185 -10.64 3.29 -15.56
CA CYS A 185 -11.38 3.37 -16.83
C CYS A 185 -10.46 3.20 -18.03
N TYR A 186 -9.31 3.86 -18.05
CA TYR A 186 -8.34 3.76 -19.13
C TYR A 186 -7.81 2.32 -19.28
N VAL A 187 -7.48 1.65 -18.17
CA VAL A 187 -7.01 0.25 -18.20
C VAL A 187 -8.11 -0.68 -18.70
N ASP A 188 -9.35 -0.53 -18.23
CA ASP A 188 -10.51 -1.30 -18.68
C ASP A 188 -10.78 -1.16 -20.20
N GLU A 189 -10.49 0.01 -20.79
CA GLU A 189 -10.67 0.25 -22.24
C GLU A 189 -9.52 -0.22 -23.11
N THR A 190 -8.30 -0.03 -22.64
CA THR A 190 -7.10 -0.15 -23.47
C THR A 190 -6.38 -1.47 -23.31
N CYS A 191 -6.55 -2.13 -22.17
CA CYS A 191 -5.93 -3.40 -21.87
C CYS A 191 -6.88 -4.57 -22.21
N GLY A 192 -6.30 -5.71 -22.57
CA GLY A 192 -7.08 -6.94 -22.79
C GLY A 192 -7.62 -7.53 -21.49
N GLU A 193 -8.21 -8.72 -21.60
CA GLU A 193 -8.75 -9.45 -20.44
C GLU A 193 -7.71 -9.58 -19.31
N GLY A 194 -8.11 -9.20 -18.10
CA GLY A 194 -7.28 -9.23 -16.91
C GLY A 194 -8.00 -8.67 -15.68
N ALA A 195 -7.39 -8.85 -14.51
CA ALA A 195 -7.87 -8.27 -13.27
C ALA A 195 -7.00 -7.05 -12.88
N ILE A 196 -7.65 -6.03 -12.31
CA ILE A 196 -6.96 -4.84 -11.78
C ILE A 196 -6.82 -5.02 -10.26
N LEU A 197 -5.58 -4.98 -9.76
CA LEU A 197 -5.28 -5.02 -8.33
C LEU A 197 -4.78 -3.64 -7.88
N ILE A 198 -5.47 -3.03 -6.93
CA ILE A 198 -5.17 -1.68 -6.43
C ILE A 198 -4.73 -1.77 -4.97
N PHE A 199 -3.57 -1.20 -4.67
CA PHE A 199 -3.07 -1.12 -3.29
C PHE A 199 -3.38 0.25 -2.71
N LEU A 200 -4.06 0.27 -1.56
CA LEU A 200 -4.42 1.49 -0.84
C LEU A 200 -3.92 1.39 0.62
N PRO A 201 -3.61 2.52 1.29
CA PRO A 201 -2.97 2.51 2.62
C PRO A 201 -3.81 1.87 3.72
N GLY A 202 -5.14 1.94 3.62
CA GLY A 202 -6.02 1.55 4.71
C GLY A 202 -7.45 1.24 4.27
N VAL A 203 -8.24 0.75 5.23
CA VAL A 203 -9.63 0.33 5.04
C VAL A 203 -10.51 1.49 4.61
N SER A 204 -10.30 2.68 5.17
CA SER A 204 -11.08 3.88 4.85
C SER A 204 -10.93 4.25 3.38
N GLU A 205 -9.69 4.24 2.89
CA GLU A 205 -9.32 4.53 1.50
C GLU A 205 -9.92 3.48 0.55
N ILE A 206 -9.86 2.18 0.94
CA ILE A 206 -10.47 1.08 0.19
C ILE A 206 -11.97 1.29 0.01
N TYR A 207 -12.71 1.55 1.09
CA TYR A 207 -14.16 1.74 0.99
C TYR A 207 -14.52 3.05 0.28
N MET A 208 -13.71 4.11 0.43
CA MET A 208 -13.96 5.35 -0.30
C MET A 208 -13.83 5.15 -1.82
N LEU A 209 -12.79 4.44 -2.29
CA LEU A 209 -12.68 4.11 -3.71
C LEU A 209 -13.81 3.16 -4.15
N LEU A 210 -14.14 2.14 -3.34
CA LEU A 210 -15.21 1.20 -3.64
C LEU A 210 -16.56 1.92 -3.84
N ASP A 211 -16.94 2.78 -2.90
CA ASP A 211 -18.21 3.52 -2.95
C ASP A 211 -18.28 4.39 -4.21
N ARG A 212 -17.15 5.02 -4.58
CA ARG A 212 -17.09 5.84 -5.79
C ARG A 212 -17.19 5.00 -7.08
N LEU A 213 -16.48 3.87 -7.16
CA LEU A 213 -16.57 2.95 -8.31
C LEU A 213 -17.98 2.37 -8.46
N VAL A 214 -18.60 1.91 -7.37
CA VAL A 214 -19.97 1.35 -7.41
C VAL A 214 -21.01 2.40 -7.76
N ALA A 215 -20.77 3.67 -7.40
CA ALA A 215 -21.62 4.78 -7.81
C ALA A 215 -21.43 5.18 -9.29
N SER A 216 -20.32 4.80 -9.92
CA SER A 216 -20.08 5.06 -11.33
C SER A 216 -21.04 4.24 -12.20
N TYR A 217 -21.44 4.77 -13.36
CA TYR A 217 -22.30 4.04 -14.29
C TYR A 217 -21.65 2.76 -14.83
N ARG A 218 -20.32 2.75 -14.81
CA ARG A 218 -19.47 1.80 -15.52
C ARG A 218 -19.18 0.55 -14.68
N PHE A 219 -18.94 0.75 -13.40
CA PHE A 219 -18.66 -0.31 -12.42
C PHE A 219 -19.82 -0.54 -11.43
N GLY A 220 -20.91 0.22 -11.55
CA GLY A 220 -22.14 0.01 -10.79
C GLY A 220 -23.03 -1.11 -11.35
N GLY A 221 -24.11 -1.41 -10.64
CA GLY A 221 -25.11 -2.41 -11.06
C GLY A 221 -24.55 -3.84 -11.06
N PRO A 222 -24.83 -4.69 -12.06
CA PRO A 222 -24.34 -6.08 -12.10
C PRO A 222 -22.80 -6.18 -12.11
N SER A 223 -22.11 -5.13 -12.57
CA SER A 223 -20.64 -5.09 -12.59
C SER A 223 -20.03 -4.87 -11.21
N SER A 224 -20.80 -4.34 -10.23
CA SER A 224 -20.26 -4.08 -8.88
C SER A 224 -19.90 -5.36 -8.14
N ASP A 225 -20.46 -6.51 -8.53
CA ASP A 225 -20.13 -7.82 -7.97
C ASP A 225 -18.67 -8.23 -8.23
N TRP A 226 -18.00 -7.57 -9.19
CA TRP A 226 -16.60 -7.79 -9.54
C TRP A 226 -15.63 -6.84 -8.82
N VAL A 227 -16.15 -5.82 -8.12
CA VAL A 227 -15.32 -4.88 -7.34
C VAL A 227 -15.23 -5.38 -5.89
N LEU A 228 -14.08 -5.95 -5.53
CA LEU A 228 -13.92 -6.69 -4.29
C LEU A 228 -12.90 -6.01 -3.36
N PRO A 229 -13.32 -5.55 -2.16
CA PRO A 229 -12.38 -5.01 -1.19
C PRO A 229 -11.60 -6.15 -0.52
N LEU A 230 -10.28 -6.01 -0.45
CA LEU A 230 -9.38 -6.95 0.23
C LEU A 230 -8.62 -6.25 1.34
N HIS A 231 -8.86 -6.66 2.59
CA HIS A 231 -8.10 -6.21 3.75
C HIS A 231 -8.14 -7.25 4.86
N SER A 232 -7.08 -7.32 5.68
CA SER A 232 -6.90 -8.33 6.74
C SER A 232 -8.02 -8.32 7.80
N SER A 233 -8.66 -7.17 8.01
CA SER A 233 -9.79 -7.00 8.93
C SER A 233 -11.18 -7.28 8.32
N ILE A 234 -11.28 -7.48 7.01
CA ILE A 234 -12.56 -7.78 6.32
C ILE A 234 -12.92 -9.25 6.56
N ALA A 235 -14.23 -9.52 6.73
CA ALA A 235 -14.72 -10.84 7.05
C ALA A 235 -14.32 -11.88 5.98
N THR A 236 -13.91 -13.07 6.43
CA THR A 236 -13.36 -14.15 5.60
C THR A 236 -14.34 -14.67 4.53
N LYS A 237 -15.64 -14.36 4.63
CA LYS A 237 -16.65 -14.72 3.63
C LYS A 237 -16.53 -13.89 2.35
N ASP A 238 -16.15 -12.63 2.47
CA ASP A 238 -16.03 -11.71 1.34
C ASP A 238 -14.67 -11.87 0.65
N GLN A 239 -13.61 -12.18 1.41
CA GLN A 239 -12.29 -12.52 0.87
C GLN A 239 -12.29 -13.78 -0.02
N LYS A 240 -13.14 -14.78 0.30
CA LYS A 240 -13.21 -16.04 -0.47
C LYS A 240 -13.78 -15.88 -1.87
N LYS A 241 -14.60 -14.86 -2.13
CA LYS A 241 -15.09 -14.56 -3.48
C LYS A 241 -13.96 -14.15 -4.42
N GLY A 242 -13.00 -13.35 -3.95
CA GLY A 242 -11.86 -12.89 -4.76
C GLY A 242 -10.94 -14.02 -5.21
N VAL A 243 -10.62 -14.96 -4.32
CA VAL A 243 -9.76 -16.11 -4.65
C VAL A 243 -10.43 -17.09 -5.61
N SER A 244 -11.75 -17.30 -5.47
CA SER A 244 -12.51 -18.23 -6.33
C SER A 244 -12.75 -17.72 -7.76
N MET A 245 -12.65 -16.41 -8.00
CA MET A 245 -12.85 -15.81 -9.34
C MET A 245 -11.54 -15.58 -10.09
N ALA A 246 -10.39 -15.63 -9.41
CA ALA A 246 -9.06 -15.54 -10.01
C ALA A 246 -8.45 -16.89 -10.44
N SER A 247 -9.19 -18.00 -10.23
CA SER A 247 -8.80 -19.38 -10.55
C SER A 247 -9.52 -19.88 -11.79
#